data_AF-A0A7X5YIF6-F1
#
_entry.id   AF-A0A7X5YIF6-F1
#
_cell.length_a   1.000
_cell.length_b   1.000
_cell.length_c   1.000
_cell.angle_alpha   90.00
_cell.angle_beta   90.00
_cell.angle_gamma   90.00
#
_symmetry.space_group_name_H-M   'P 1'
#
loop_
_entity.id
_entity.type
_entity.pdbx_description
1 polymer ?
#
loop_
_entity_poly.entity_id
_entity_poly.type
_entity_poly.pdbx_seq_one_letter_code
_entity_poly.pdbx_strand_id
1 'polypeptide(L)'
;MTAATARPQTALKRLAGVLAFVCLVLFLLAIEQKQTVAAWEAVRYEAVPAARRVADWAGRLPSGAADGFQGLKAAVKGAGGPLAATPGSTAILSGEYGPADADTREAAGSLTMVRAELRFETGDTLRTRPLRIAFGRESFAPGQTFAARLNAPADAQVELRAVVPPARGQAAPPLKLCGGEPAGVVALLHRGSRVDVMLFRPGFVIGGETPPAALCGAWTFEAR
;
A
#
# COMPACT_ATOMS: atom_id res chain seq x y z
N MET A 1 16.33 -50.68 64.34
CA MET A 1 15.17 -49.90 63.85
C MET A 1 15.66 -48.96 62.76
N THR A 2 15.44 -49.29 61.50
CA THR A 2 15.68 -48.37 60.37
C THR A 2 14.48 -48.46 59.44
N ALA A 3 13.70 -47.37 59.43
CA ALA A 3 12.45 -47.24 58.71
C ALA A 3 12.70 -46.99 57.21
N ALA A 4 11.73 -47.43 56.43
CA ALA A 4 11.71 -47.54 54.98
C ALA A 4 11.91 -46.20 54.23
N THR A 5 12.69 -46.24 53.15
CA THR A 5 12.71 -45.22 52.09
C THR A 5 11.95 -45.75 50.87
N ALA A 6 10.63 -45.57 50.86
CA ALA A 6 9.80 -45.80 49.67
C ALA A 6 9.21 -44.47 49.13
N ARG A 7 9.72 -44.09 47.94
CA ARG A 7 9.19 -43.15 46.92
C ARG A 7 9.26 -41.63 47.15
N PRO A 8 9.57 -40.89 46.05
CA PRO A 8 8.49 -40.30 45.26
C PRO A 8 8.69 -40.45 43.73
N GLN A 9 8.49 -41.66 43.18
CA GLN A 9 8.50 -41.88 41.72
C GLN A 9 7.30 -41.22 40.99
N THR A 10 6.23 -40.88 41.71
CA THR A 10 5.02 -40.24 41.17
C THR A 10 5.23 -38.75 40.87
N ALA A 11 6.08 -38.07 41.65
CA ALA A 11 6.43 -36.67 41.41
C ALA A 11 7.23 -36.51 40.10
N LEU A 12 8.17 -37.43 39.84
CA LEU A 12 8.97 -37.43 38.61
C LEU A 12 8.12 -37.65 37.36
N LYS A 13 7.12 -38.54 37.42
CA LYS A 13 6.20 -38.82 36.30
C LYS A 13 5.29 -37.64 35.98
N ARG A 14 4.82 -36.90 36.98
CA ARG A 14 4.02 -35.67 36.76
C ARG A 14 4.86 -34.58 36.11
N LEU A 15 6.10 -34.42 36.54
CA LEU A 15 7.01 -33.40 35.99
C LEU A 15 7.37 -33.71 34.52
N ALA A 16 7.59 -34.98 34.19
CA ALA A 16 7.79 -35.42 32.82
C ALA A 16 6.58 -35.14 31.92
N GLY A 17 5.35 -35.36 32.41
CA GLY A 17 4.13 -35.06 31.66
C GLY A 17 3.94 -33.57 31.37
N VAL A 18 4.19 -32.72 32.38
CA VAL A 18 4.14 -31.25 32.20
C VAL A 18 5.20 -30.79 31.20
N LEU A 19 6.42 -31.32 31.31
CA LEU A 19 7.50 -30.97 30.39
C LEU A 19 7.19 -31.39 28.95
N ALA A 20 6.66 -32.60 28.73
CA ALA A 20 6.26 -33.07 27.41
C ALA A 20 5.16 -32.20 26.79
N PHE A 21 4.17 -31.79 27.60
CA PHE A 21 3.11 -30.88 27.13
C PHE A 21 3.66 -29.50 26.76
N VAL A 22 4.53 -28.92 27.58
CA VAL A 22 5.19 -27.64 27.28
C VAL A 22 6.03 -27.75 26.01
N CYS A 23 6.82 -28.82 25.84
CA CYS A 23 7.58 -29.06 24.62
C CYS A 23 6.70 -29.19 23.38
N LEU A 24 5.55 -29.87 23.49
CA LEU A 24 4.59 -29.98 22.39
C LEU A 24 3.99 -28.62 22.02
N VAL A 25 3.59 -27.81 23.00
CA VAL A 25 3.07 -26.45 22.76
C VAL A 25 4.12 -25.56 22.10
N LEU A 26 5.38 -25.61 22.56
CA LEU A 26 6.49 -24.89 21.94
C LEU A 26 6.77 -25.36 20.51
N PHE A 27 6.65 -26.66 20.23
CA PHE A 27 6.82 -27.22 18.89
C PHE A 27 5.69 -26.77 17.95
N LEU A 28 4.44 -26.75 18.41
CA LEU A 28 3.29 -26.25 17.65
C LEU A 28 3.41 -24.74 17.37
N LEU A 29 3.85 -23.94 18.35
CA LEU A 29 4.14 -22.52 18.16
C LEU A 29 5.27 -22.30 17.15
N ALA A 30 6.31 -23.14 17.14
CA ALA A 30 7.40 -23.04 16.18
C ALA A 30 6.99 -23.38 14.73
N ILE A 31 5.99 -24.25 14.52
CA ILE A 31 5.47 -24.60 13.19
C ILE A 31 4.63 -23.45 12.60
N GLU A 32 3.77 -22.82 13.41
CA GLU A 32 3.01 -21.61 13.04
C GLU A 32 3.91 -20.38 12.81
N GLN A 33 5.16 -20.42 13.33
CA GLN A 33 6.09 -19.29 13.21
C GLN A 33 6.70 -19.07 11.82
N LYS A 34 6.68 -20.04 10.91
CA LYS A 34 7.29 -19.84 9.57
C LYS A 34 6.57 -18.77 8.75
N GLN A 35 5.26 -18.62 8.91
CA GLN A 35 4.51 -17.57 8.21
C GLN A 35 4.60 -16.21 8.90
N THR A 36 4.72 -16.18 10.23
CA THR A 36 4.87 -14.92 10.98
C THR A 36 6.29 -14.37 10.93
N VAL A 37 7.34 -15.20 10.87
CA VAL A 37 8.73 -14.74 10.70
C VAL A 37 8.97 -14.19 9.30
N ALA A 38 8.40 -14.80 8.24
CA ALA A 38 8.46 -14.25 6.89
C ALA A 38 7.74 -12.89 6.78
N ALA A 39 6.60 -12.74 7.46
CA ALA A 39 5.92 -11.45 7.59
C ALA A 39 6.76 -10.44 8.40
N TRP A 40 7.43 -10.88 9.46
CA TRP A 40 8.25 -10.01 10.31
C TRP A 40 9.56 -9.57 9.64
N GLU A 41 10.20 -10.43 8.85
CA GLU A 41 11.39 -10.05 8.06
C GLU A 41 11.01 -9.04 6.97
N ALA A 42 9.87 -9.21 6.30
CA ALA A 42 9.36 -8.21 5.35
C ALA A 42 9.11 -6.85 6.03
N VAL A 43 8.51 -6.83 7.23
CA VAL A 43 8.33 -5.59 8.01
C VAL A 43 9.67 -5.02 8.47
N ARG A 44 10.64 -5.84 8.90
CA ARG A 44 11.94 -5.37 9.39
C ARG A 44 12.79 -4.73 8.30
N TYR A 45 12.80 -5.29 7.09
CA TYR A 45 13.54 -4.71 5.96
C TYR A 45 12.90 -3.41 5.43
N GLU A 46 11.57 -3.26 5.53
CA GLU A 46 10.88 -2.00 5.19
C GLU A 46 10.85 -0.96 6.32
N ALA A 47 11.12 -1.35 7.57
CA ALA A 47 11.07 -0.46 8.73
C ALA A 47 12.36 0.36 8.96
N VAL A 48 13.49 0.00 8.35
CA VAL A 48 14.76 0.72 8.54
C VAL A 48 14.71 2.19 8.04
N PRO A 49 14.04 2.53 6.91
CA PRO A 49 13.79 3.92 6.54
C PRO A 49 12.69 4.59 7.37
N ALA A 50 11.80 3.81 7.99
CA ALA A 50 10.68 4.33 8.78
C ALA A 50 11.11 4.77 10.18
N ALA A 51 12.10 4.09 10.79
CA ALA A 51 12.62 4.44 12.12
C ALA A 51 13.21 5.88 12.18
N ARG A 52 13.80 6.38 11.09
CA ARG A 52 14.26 7.78 11.02
C ARG A 52 13.11 8.79 10.98
N ARG A 53 11.97 8.46 10.36
CA ARG A 53 10.79 9.34 10.33
C ARG A 53 10.05 9.41 11.67
N VAL A 54 10.17 8.39 12.51
CA VAL A 54 9.57 8.37 13.86
C VAL A 54 10.35 9.29 14.82
N ALA A 55 11.67 9.40 14.67
CA ALA A 55 12.49 10.31 15.47
C ALA A 55 12.16 11.80 15.20
N ASP A 56 11.92 12.16 13.93
CA ASP A 56 11.52 13.54 13.55
C ASP A 56 10.09 13.90 13.96
N TRP A 57 9.25 12.90 14.24
CA TRP A 57 7.89 13.08 14.74
C TRP A 57 7.87 13.19 16.27
N ALA A 58 8.72 12.43 16.97
CA ALA A 58 8.88 12.49 18.42
C ALA A 58 9.42 13.85 18.92
N GLY A 59 10.17 14.58 18.08
CA GLY A 59 10.63 15.94 18.38
C GLY A 59 9.58 17.04 18.25
N ARG A 60 8.38 16.74 17.72
CA ARG A 60 7.30 17.71 17.45
C ARG A 60 6.02 17.49 18.27
N LEU A 61 6.09 16.73 19.35
CA LEU A 61 4.99 16.62 20.30
C LEU A 61 5.15 17.68 21.41
N PRO A 62 4.12 18.50 21.70
CA PRO A 62 4.10 19.26 22.94
C PRO A 62 4.17 18.26 24.10
N SER A 63 4.98 18.59 25.12
CA SER A 63 5.32 17.74 26.26
C SER A 63 4.10 17.01 26.87
N GLY A 64 3.84 15.80 26.37
CA GLY A 64 2.80 14.88 26.83
C GLY A 64 3.36 13.49 27.12
N ALA A 65 4.68 13.38 27.35
CA ALA A 65 5.36 12.13 27.66
C ALA A 65 4.97 11.53 29.04
N ALA A 66 4.02 12.13 29.76
CA ALA A 66 3.62 11.72 31.11
C ALA A 66 2.57 10.60 31.16
N ASP A 67 1.78 10.37 30.10
CA ASP A 67 0.56 9.53 30.22
C ASP A 67 0.68 8.12 29.62
N GLY A 68 1.87 7.71 29.19
CA GLY A 68 2.17 6.34 28.77
C GLY A 68 1.13 5.74 27.81
N PHE A 69 0.70 4.50 28.08
CA PHE A 69 -0.23 3.73 27.24
C PHE A 69 -1.60 4.42 27.04
N GLN A 70 -2.02 5.31 27.95
CA GLN A 70 -3.24 6.10 27.78
C GLN A 70 -3.08 7.22 26.76
N GLY A 71 -1.91 7.88 26.71
CA GLY A 71 -1.57 8.85 25.67
C GLY A 71 -1.56 8.22 24.28
N LEU A 72 -1.06 6.98 24.17
CA LEU A 72 -1.12 6.20 22.93
C LEU A 72 -2.57 5.86 22.53
N LYS A 73 -3.41 5.50 23.50
CA LYS A 73 -4.83 5.18 23.28
C LYS A 73 -5.66 6.42 22.90
N ALA A 74 -5.30 7.59 23.43
CA ALA A 74 -5.89 8.87 23.08
C ALA A 74 -5.43 9.35 21.69
N ALA A 75 -4.16 9.18 21.33
CA ALA A 75 -3.64 9.49 20.00
C ALA A 75 -4.28 8.61 18.90
N VAL A 76 -4.52 7.32 19.20
CA VAL A 76 -5.24 6.39 18.30
C VAL A 76 -6.73 6.74 18.17
N LYS A 77 -7.34 7.36 19.19
CA LYS A 77 -8.74 7.83 19.12
C LYS A 77 -8.90 9.23 18.52
N GLY A 78 -7.86 10.08 18.60
CA GLY A 78 -7.92 11.50 18.22
C GLY A 78 -7.40 11.85 16.83
N ALA A 79 -6.65 10.95 16.19
CA ALA A 79 -6.27 11.10 14.79
C ALA A 79 -7.12 10.13 13.96
N GLY A 80 -7.73 10.62 12.88
CA GLY A 80 -8.32 9.77 11.85
C GLY A 80 -7.31 8.71 11.44
N GLY A 81 -7.47 7.50 12.00
CA GLY A 81 -6.67 6.34 11.65
C GLY A 81 -6.81 6.04 10.16
N PRO A 82 -5.96 5.17 9.59
CA PRO A 82 -6.16 4.71 8.22
C PRO A 82 -7.61 4.25 8.08
N LEU A 83 -8.39 4.99 7.29
CA LEU A 83 -9.78 4.66 7.01
C LEU A 83 -9.74 3.28 6.36
N ALA A 84 -10.24 2.28 7.10
CA ALA A 84 -10.51 0.98 6.50
C ALA A 84 -11.45 1.21 5.32
N ALA A 85 -11.12 0.60 4.17
CA ALA A 85 -11.96 0.69 2.99
C ALA A 85 -13.40 0.30 3.37
N THR A 86 -14.36 1.16 3.01
CA THR A 86 -15.78 0.95 3.31
C THR A 86 -16.21 -0.42 2.77
N PRO A 87 -16.81 -1.31 3.58
CA PRO A 87 -17.37 -2.57 3.08
C PRO A 87 -18.45 -2.24 2.03
N GLY A 88 -18.15 -2.50 0.76
CA GLY A 88 -18.93 -2.05 -0.40
C GLY A 88 -18.09 -1.38 -1.49
N SER A 89 -16.90 -0.87 -1.17
CA SER A 89 -15.87 -0.54 -2.15
C SER A 89 -15.04 -1.79 -2.45
N THR A 90 -15.63 -2.79 -3.10
CA THR A 90 -14.82 -3.54 -4.07
C THR A 90 -14.40 -2.52 -5.10
N ALA A 91 -13.26 -1.86 -4.88
CA ALA A 91 -12.55 -1.18 -5.94
C ALA A 91 -12.48 -2.22 -7.06
N ILE A 92 -13.20 -1.99 -8.14
CA ILE A 92 -13.21 -2.88 -9.28
C ILE A 92 -11.82 -2.73 -9.90
N LEU A 93 -10.87 -3.51 -9.40
CA LEU A 93 -9.49 -3.57 -9.87
C LEU A 93 -9.41 -4.27 -11.23
N SER A 94 -10.56 -4.62 -11.82
CA SER A 94 -10.65 -5.32 -13.09
C SER A 94 -11.98 -5.02 -13.77
N GLY A 95 -11.94 -4.53 -15.01
CA GLY A 95 -13.12 -4.14 -15.75
C GLY A 95 -12.77 -3.52 -17.08
N GLU A 96 -13.79 -3.36 -17.92
CA GLU A 96 -13.71 -2.63 -19.18
C GLU A 96 -14.35 -1.26 -19.02
N TYR A 97 -13.63 -0.25 -19.48
CA TYR A 97 -14.03 1.14 -19.34
C TYR A 97 -13.93 1.84 -20.70
N GLY A 98 -14.99 2.55 -21.07
CA GLY A 98 -15.01 3.45 -22.22
C GLY A 98 -14.51 4.85 -21.86
N PRO A 99 -14.10 5.66 -22.85
CA PRO A 99 -13.71 7.05 -22.61
C PRO A 99 -14.93 7.89 -22.22
N ALA A 100 -14.81 8.71 -21.18
CA ALA A 100 -15.88 9.58 -20.70
C ALA A 100 -15.99 10.91 -21.45
N ASP A 101 -14.94 11.29 -22.18
CA ASP A 101 -14.85 12.54 -22.94
C ASP A 101 -14.10 12.35 -24.27
N ALA A 102 -14.19 13.35 -25.15
CA ALA A 102 -13.60 13.30 -26.49
C ALA A 102 -12.07 13.22 -26.44
N ASP A 103 -11.45 13.99 -25.55
CA ASP A 103 -9.99 14.03 -25.38
C ASP A 103 -9.45 12.66 -24.94
N THR A 104 -10.14 11.99 -24.02
CA THR A 104 -9.79 10.62 -23.60
C THR A 104 -10.00 9.61 -24.71
N ARG A 105 -11.08 9.76 -25.49
CA ARG A 105 -11.33 8.88 -26.65
C ARG A 105 -10.21 8.99 -27.67
N GLU A 106 -9.76 10.19 -27.98
CA GLU A 106 -8.70 10.43 -28.96
C GLU A 106 -7.33 9.96 -28.45
N ALA A 107 -6.98 10.29 -27.21
CA ALA A 107 -5.66 10.01 -26.67
C ALA A 107 -5.46 8.54 -26.25
N ALA A 108 -6.46 7.93 -25.62
CA ALA A 108 -6.34 6.63 -24.93
C ALA A 108 -7.28 5.55 -25.45
N GLY A 109 -8.40 5.94 -26.08
CA GLY A 109 -9.47 5.03 -26.45
C GLY A 109 -10.10 4.36 -25.23
N SER A 110 -10.45 3.08 -25.33
CA SER A 110 -10.95 2.29 -24.20
C SER A 110 -9.83 1.85 -23.25
N LEU A 111 -10.16 1.63 -21.98
CA LEU A 111 -9.25 1.09 -20.95
C LEU A 111 -9.77 -0.26 -20.46
N THR A 112 -8.92 -1.28 -20.47
CA THR A 112 -9.14 -2.54 -19.76
C THR A 112 -8.19 -2.64 -18.58
N MET A 113 -8.73 -2.87 -17.40
CA MET A 113 -7.94 -3.15 -16.20
C MET A 113 -8.02 -4.64 -15.88
N VAL A 114 -6.89 -5.29 -15.67
CA VAL A 114 -6.82 -6.69 -15.21
C VAL A 114 -5.76 -6.79 -14.14
N ARG A 115 -6.17 -6.81 -12.87
CA ARG A 115 -5.29 -6.82 -11.69
C ARG A 115 -4.28 -5.66 -11.73
N ALA A 116 -3.05 -5.99 -12.10
CA ALA A 116 -1.89 -5.11 -12.14
C ALA A 116 -1.61 -4.55 -13.55
N GLU A 117 -2.40 -4.93 -14.55
CA GLU A 117 -2.23 -4.51 -15.94
C GLU A 117 -3.31 -3.51 -16.35
N LEU A 118 -2.89 -2.46 -17.03
CA LEU A 118 -3.76 -1.49 -17.70
C LEU A 118 -3.48 -1.58 -19.19
N ARG A 119 -4.52 -1.82 -19.99
CA ARG A 119 -4.43 -1.98 -21.44
C ARG A 119 -5.29 -0.92 -22.10
N PHE A 120 -4.70 -0.09 -22.92
CA PHE A 120 -5.38 0.96 -23.67
C PHE A 120 -5.64 0.48 -25.09
N GLU A 121 -6.77 0.88 -25.68
CA GLU A 121 -7.14 0.52 -27.05
C GLU A 121 -6.13 1.02 -28.09
N THR A 122 -5.39 2.08 -27.77
CA THR A 122 -4.29 2.63 -28.59
C THR A 122 -3.06 1.72 -28.70
N GLY A 123 -3.07 0.59 -27.97
CA GLY A 123 -2.03 -0.43 -27.93
C GLY A 123 -1.08 -0.31 -26.73
N ASP A 124 -1.11 0.79 -25.98
CA ASP A 124 -0.28 0.98 -24.79
C ASP A 124 -0.70 -0.04 -23.70
N THR A 125 0.28 -0.73 -23.12
CA THR A 125 0.05 -1.65 -21.99
C THR A 125 1.02 -1.36 -20.86
N LEU A 126 0.48 -1.18 -19.65
CA LEU A 126 1.24 -0.89 -18.44
C LEU A 126 1.09 -2.04 -17.46
N ARG A 127 2.21 -2.68 -17.11
CA ARG A 127 2.29 -3.54 -15.94
C ARG A 127 2.66 -2.69 -14.74
N THR A 128 1.96 -2.89 -13.64
CA THR A 128 2.10 -2.03 -12.45
C THR A 128 2.28 -2.86 -11.18
N ARG A 129 2.70 -2.20 -10.10
CA ARG A 129 2.68 -2.74 -8.74
C ARG A 129 2.24 -1.65 -7.77
N PRO A 130 1.57 -2.00 -6.65
CA PRO A 130 1.19 -1.01 -5.64
C PRO A 130 2.40 -0.18 -5.18
N LEU A 131 2.20 1.13 -5.01
CA LEU A 131 3.19 2.05 -4.44
C LEU A 131 2.69 2.61 -3.10
N ARG A 132 1.57 3.32 -3.11
CA ARG A 132 0.88 3.83 -1.90
C ARG A 132 -0.52 4.36 -2.25
N ILE A 133 -1.32 4.63 -1.23
CA ILE A 133 -2.52 5.46 -1.38
C ILE A 133 -2.15 6.91 -1.05
N ALA A 134 -2.62 7.85 -1.88
CA ALA A 134 -2.59 9.29 -1.63
C ALA A 134 -4.01 9.79 -1.36
N PHE A 135 -4.14 10.94 -0.69
CA PHE A 135 -5.40 11.66 -0.59
C PHE A 135 -5.51 12.73 -1.67
N GLY A 136 -6.76 13.07 -2.05
CA GLY A 136 -7.06 14.13 -3.01
C GLY A 136 -6.38 15.46 -2.66
N ARG A 137 -6.32 15.82 -1.37
CA ARG A 137 -5.65 17.04 -0.89
C ARG A 137 -4.13 17.05 -1.04
N GLU A 138 -3.49 15.91 -1.26
CA GLU A 138 -2.04 15.86 -1.45
C GLU A 138 -1.64 16.52 -2.76
N SER A 139 -0.55 17.28 -2.70
CA SER A 139 0.05 17.86 -3.89
C SER A 139 0.80 16.80 -4.69
N PHE A 140 0.62 16.79 -6.02
CA PHE A 140 1.42 15.99 -6.95
C PHE A 140 2.43 16.82 -7.75
N ALA A 141 2.35 18.15 -7.63
CA ALA A 141 3.30 19.13 -8.14
C ALA A 141 3.13 20.46 -7.36
N PRO A 142 4.04 21.45 -7.47
CA PRO A 142 3.89 22.72 -6.79
C PRO A 142 2.56 23.39 -7.10
N GLY A 143 1.77 23.66 -6.05
CA GLY A 143 0.45 24.29 -6.18
C GLY A 143 -0.67 23.42 -6.80
N GLN A 144 -0.41 22.14 -7.11
CA GLN A 144 -1.39 21.26 -7.76
C GLN A 144 -1.69 20.04 -6.90
N THR A 145 -2.97 19.83 -6.59
CA THR A 145 -3.46 18.69 -5.82
C THR A 145 -4.24 17.72 -6.68
N PHE A 146 -4.28 16.44 -6.29
CA PHE A 146 -5.06 15.43 -7.01
C PHE A 146 -6.54 15.80 -7.07
N ALA A 147 -7.10 16.31 -5.98
CA ALA A 147 -8.49 16.75 -5.87
C ALA A 147 -8.82 17.83 -6.92
N ALA A 148 -7.98 18.86 -7.02
CA ALA A 148 -8.18 19.92 -8.00
C ALA A 148 -8.06 19.40 -9.43
N ARG A 149 -7.06 18.55 -9.71
CA ARG A 149 -6.78 18.06 -11.07
C ARG A 149 -7.81 17.04 -11.59
N LEU A 150 -8.36 16.22 -10.69
CA LEU A 150 -9.30 15.14 -10.99
C LEU A 150 -10.76 15.53 -10.70
N ASN A 151 -11.00 16.79 -10.32
CA ASN A 151 -12.30 17.27 -9.86
C ASN A 151 -12.94 16.32 -8.83
N ALA A 152 -12.22 16.11 -7.73
CA ALA A 152 -12.56 15.12 -6.70
C ALA A 152 -12.52 15.73 -5.29
N PRO A 153 -13.21 15.12 -4.30
CA PRO A 153 -13.11 15.54 -2.90
C PRO A 153 -11.67 15.50 -2.37
N ALA A 154 -11.37 16.36 -1.41
CA ALA A 154 -10.06 16.47 -0.76
C ALA A 154 -9.64 15.21 0.02
N ASP A 155 -10.61 14.39 0.42
CA ASP A 155 -10.44 13.12 1.12
C ASP A 155 -10.52 11.90 0.21
N ALA A 156 -10.73 12.08 -1.11
CA ALA A 156 -10.72 11.00 -2.08
C ALA A 156 -9.41 10.21 -2.03
N GLN A 157 -9.50 8.89 -2.10
CA GLN A 157 -8.32 8.02 -2.12
C GLN A 157 -7.85 7.81 -3.56
N VAL A 158 -6.60 8.17 -3.82
CA VAL A 158 -5.93 8.02 -5.11
C VAL A 158 -4.89 6.93 -4.97
N GLU A 159 -5.07 5.82 -5.69
CA GLU A 159 -4.11 4.72 -5.69
C GLU A 159 -2.93 5.07 -6.60
N LEU A 160 -1.73 5.15 -6.04
CA LEU A 160 -0.50 5.27 -6.80
C LEU A 160 0.09 3.88 -7.02
N ARG A 161 0.41 3.56 -8.27
CA ARG A 161 1.12 2.33 -8.65
C ARG A 161 2.38 2.67 -9.43
N ALA A 162 3.46 1.96 -9.15
CA ALA A 162 4.69 2.05 -9.94
C ALA A 162 4.54 1.22 -11.21
N VAL A 163 4.94 1.78 -12.35
CA VAL A 163 5.07 1.05 -13.62
C VAL A 163 6.29 0.15 -13.55
N VAL A 164 6.11 -1.12 -13.91
CA VAL A 164 7.14 -2.15 -13.85
C VAL A 164 7.66 -2.40 -15.27
N PRO A 165 8.99 -2.29 -15.51
CA PRO A 165 9.58 -2.65 -16.79
C PRO A 165 9.35 -4.14 -17.12
N PRO A 166 9.34 -4.52 -18.41
CA PRO A 166 9.09 -5.89 -18.84
C PRO A 166 10.10 -6.90 -18.26
N ALA A 167 11.36 -6.49 -18.10
CA ALA A 167 12.40 -7.26 -17.42
C ALA A 167 13.31 -6.35 -16.57
N ARG A 168 13.97 -6.96 -15.57
CA ARG A 168 14.94 -6.26 -14.72
C ARG A 168 16.09 -5.72 -15.58
N GLY A 169 16.44 -4.45 -15.39
CA GLY A 169 17.51 -3.78 -16.13
C GLY A 169 17.10 -3.28 -17.52
N GLN A 170 15.86 -3.50 -17.94
CA GLN A 170 15.31 -2.88 -19.15
C GLN A 170 14.61 -1.56 -18.81
N ALA A 171 14.65 -0.62 -19.75
CA ALA A 171 13.79 0.55 -19.70
C ALA A 171 12.32 0.13 -19.89
N ALA A 172 11.41 0.88 -19.28
CA ALA A 172 10.00 0.77 -19.63
C ALA A 172 9.82 1.18 -21.10
N PRO A 173 8.89 0.53 -21.84
CA PRO A 173 8.64 0.89 -23.23
C PRO A 173 8.10 2.33 -23.33
N PRO A 174 8.32 3.00 -24.47
CA PRO A 174 7.72 4.30 -24.75
C PRO A 174 6.19 4.19 -24.77
N LEU A 175 5.49 5.20 -24.25
CA LEU A 175 4.04 5.29 -24.29
C LEU A 175 3.59 6.47 -25.14
N LYS A 176 2.60 6.26 -26.01
CA LYS A 176 1.99 7.35 -26.78
C LYS A 176 1.33 8.37 -25.84
N LEU A 177 0.70 7.88 -24.78
CA LEU A 177 0.10 8.71 -23.72
C LEU A 177 1.11 9.59 -22.97
N CYS A 178 2.41 9.32 -23.07
CA CYS A 178 3.50 10.12 -22.53
C CYS A 178 4.33 10.80 -23.63
N GLY A 179 3.79 10.97 -24.84
CA GLY A 179 4.49 11.63 -25.95
C GLY A 179 5.67 10.84 -26.49
N GLY A 180 5.63 9.51 -26.41
CA GLY A 180 6.72 8.62 -26.81
C GLY A 180 7.76 8.37 -25.72
N GLU A 181 7.55 8.88 -24.51
CA GLU A 181 8.43 8.65 -23.36
C GLU A 181 7.84 7.57 -22.44
N PRO A 182 8.65 6.88 -21.63
CA PRO A 182 8.14 5.91 -20.68
C PRO A 182 7.34 6.56 -19.54
N ALA A 183 6.38 5.82 -18.99
CA ALA A 183 5.72 6.15 -17.72
C ALA A 183 6.41 5.42 -16.55
N GLY A 184 6.45 6.06 -15.38
CA GLY A 184 7.00 5.49 -14.15
C GLY A 184 5.97 5.29 -13.03
N VAL A 185 4.92 6.11 -12.98
CA VAL A 185 3.85 6.01 -11.99
C VAL A 185 2.50 6.24 -12.66
N VAL A 186 1.49 5.47 -12.24
CA VAL A 186 0.09 5.73 -12.54
C VAL A 186 -0.65 6.09 -11.25
N ALA A 187 -1.47 7.13 -11.31
CA ALA A 187 -2.44 7.45 -10.27
C ALA A 187 -3.83 7.07 -10.74
N LEU A 188 -4.57 6.34 -9.91
CA LEU A 188 -5.91 5.83 -10.20
C LEU A 188 -6.88 6.34 -9.15
N LEU A 189 -7.97 6.96 -9.59
CA LEU A 189 -9.08 7.33 -8.72
C LEU A 189 -10.35 6.63 -9.21
N HIS A 190 -10.84 5.69 -8.40
CA HIS A 190 -12.10 4.99 -8.66
C HIS A 190 -13.27 5.71 -7.96
N ARG A 191 -14.34 6.00 -8.70
CA ARG A 191 -15.56 6.66 -8.20
C ARG A 191 -16.81 6.03 -8.82
N GLY A 192 -17.40 5.04 -8.14
CA GLY A 192 -18.54 4.30 -8.69
C GLY A 192 -18.17 3.63 -10.01
N SER A 193 -18.82 4.02 -11.11
CA SER A 193 -18.52 3.54 -12.46
C SER A 193 -17.36 4.29 -13.14
N ARG A 194 -16.86 5.39 -12.58
CA ARG A 194 -15.81 6.22 -13.19
C ARG A 194 -14.42 5.85 -12.68
N VAL A 195 -13.43 5.89 -13.56
CA VAL A 195 -12.01 5.78 -13.23
C VAL A 195 -11.25 6.93 -13.88
N ASP A 196 -10.60 7.74 -13.05
CA ASP A 196 -9.67 8.77 -13.53
C ASP A 196 -8.24 8.22 -13.45
N VAL A 197 -7.47 8.41 -14.51
CA VAL A 197 -6.09 7.92 -14.66
C VAL A 197 -5.16 9.09 -14.88
N MET A 198 -4.07 9.18 -14.13
CA MET A 198 -2.96 10.10 -14.43
C MET A 198 -1.68 9.29 -14.63
N LEU A 199 -0.87 9.66 -15.63
CA LEU A 199 0.44 9.05 -15.87
C LEU A 199 1.55 10.05 -15.61
N PHE A 200 2.60 9.58 -14.94
CA PHE A 200 3.79 10.38 -14.64
C PHE A 200 5.03 9.72 -15.22
N ARG A 201 5.97 10.53 -15.69
CA ARG A 201 7.30 10.13 -16.16
C ARG A 201 8.11 9.47 -15.02
N PRO A 202 9.05 8.56 -15.34
CA PRO A 202 9.91 7.95 -14.33
C PRO A 202 10.90 8.96 -13.73
N GLY A 203 11.52 8.57 -12.61
CA GLY A 203 12.58 9.34 -11.96
C GLY A 203 12.12 10.29 -10.85
N PHE A 204 10.82 10.36 -10.57
CA PHE A 204 10.26 11.26 -9.57
C PHE A 204 9.50 10.52 -8.46
N VAL A 205 9.60 11.03 -7.24
CA VAL A 205 8.72 10.66 -6.14
C VAL A 205 7.52 11.61 -6.18
N ILE A 206 6.36 11.10 -6.55
CA ILE A 206 5.16 11.92 -6.77
C ILE A 206 4.74 12.62 -5.47
N GLY A 207 4.72 13.94 -5.50
CA GLY A 207 4.51 14.81 -4.35
C GLY A 207 4.64 16.30 -4.71
N GLY A 208 4.55 17.18 -3.71
CA GLY A 208 4.54 18.64 -3.91
C GLY A 208 5.79 19.23 -4.60
N GLU A 209 6.92 18.53 -4.56
CA GLU A 209 8.17 18.95 -5.22
C GLU A 209 8.35 18.36 -6.63
N THR A 210 7.39 17.56 -7.11
CA THR A 210 7.47 16.96 -8.45
C THR A 210 7.32 18.05 -9.51
N PRO A 211 8.23 18.15 -10.50
CA PRO A 211 8.09 19.14 -11.56
C PRO A 211 6.76 18.94 -12.33
N PRO A 212 6.05 20.01 -12.71
CA PRO A 212 4.80 19.87 -13.48
C PRO A 212 4.96 19.07 -14.78
N ALA A 213 6.13 19.17 -15.42
CA ALA A 213 6.47 18.42 -16.64
C ALA A 213 6.58 16.89 -16.44
N ALA A 214 6.61 16.41 -15.19
CA ALA A 214 6.57 14.99 -14.90
C ALA A 214 5.19 14.38 -15.21
N LEU A 215 4.11 15.16 -15.19
CA LEU A 215 2.78 14.69 -15.59
C LEU A 215 2.73 14.52 -17.11
N CYS A 216 2.45 13.31 -17.58
CA CYS A 216 2.19 13.04 -19.00
C CYS A 216 0.81 13.52 -19.41
N GLY A 217 -0.20 13.21 -18.60
CA GLY A 217 -1.59 13.51 -18.89
C GLY A 217 -2.53 12.93 -17.84
N ALA A 218 -3.81 13.27 -17.98
CA ALA A 218 -4.89 12.71 -17.18
C ALA A 218 -6.10 12.45 -18.08
N TRP A 219 -6.78 11.33 -17.82
CA TRP A 219 -7.87 10.81 -18.65
C TRP A 219 -8.99 10.25 -17.79
N THR A 220 -10.19 10.28 -18.32
CA THR A 220 -11.40 9.83 -17.61
C THR A 220 -12.07 8.69 -18.37
N PHE A 221 -12.38 7.63 -17.65
CA PHE A 221 -13.10 6.48 -18.18
C PHE A 221 -14.35 6.16 -17.36
N GLU A 222 -15.34 5.56 -18.01
CA GLU A 222 -16.59 5.07 -17.41
C GLU A 222 -16.77 3.58 -17.70
N ALA A 223 -17.26 2.83 -16.71
CA ALA A 223 -17.51 1.40 -16.82
C ALA A 223 -18.53 1.14 -17.94
N ARG A 224 -18.29 0.07 -18.69
CA ARG A 224 -19.20 -0.42 -19.74
C ARG A 224 -20.21 -1.41 -19.21
#